data_AF-A0A9E1Q8C1-F1
#
_entry.id   AF-A0A9E1Q8C1-F1
#
_cell.length_a   1.000
_cell.length_b   1.000
_cell.length_c   1.000
_cell.angle_alpha   90.00
_cell.angle_beta   90.00
_cell.angle_gamma   90.00
#
_symmetry.space_group_name_H-M   'P 1'
#
loop_
_entity.id
_entity.type
_entity.pdbx_description
1 polymer ?
#
loop_
_entity_poly.entity_id
_entity_poly.type
_entity_poly.pdbx_seq_one_letter_code
_entity_poly.pdbx_strand_id
1 'polypeptide(L)'
;MKYTLLLLLFSPLFIFSQETLYETLDHDGLTREYVIHIPPGYNADTPVPLMFSLHGYTSNNDFNLLYTGFNSIADTANFIVVYPLGTTYLGATHWNVGGFTAGSPIDDVGFLETLIDEVSSNYSINPDRVYSTG
;
A
#
# COMPACT_ATOMS: atom_id res chain seq x y z
N MET A 1 -39.08 33.62 -32.35
CA MET A 1 -38.08 33.71 -31.25
C MET A 1 -37.36 32.37 -31.20
N LYS A 2 -36.05 32.32 -31.51
CA LYS A 2 -35.25 31.08 -31.47
C LYS A 2 -34.52 31.06 -30.13
N TYR A 3 -34.80 30.06 -29.29
CA TYR A 3 -34.08 29.85 -28.04
C TYR A 3 -32.86 28.97 -28.34
N THR A 4 -31.66 29.52 -28.15
CA THR A 4 -30.41 28.76 -28.22
C THR A 4 -30.18 28.10 -26.86
N LEU A 5 -30.20 26.77 -26.83
CA LEU A 5 -29.96 26.00 -25.61
C LEU A 5 -28.44 25.91 -25.37
N LEU A 6 -27.96 26.50 -24.28
CA LEU A 6 -26.56 26.39 -23.85
C LEU A 6 -26.43 25.15 -22.95
N LEU A 7 -25.81 24.09 -23.46
CA LEU A 7 -25.48 22.89 -22.69
C LEU A 7 -24.20 23.16 -21.87
N LEU A 8 -24.35 23.37 -20.58
CA LEU A 8 -23.25 23.34 -19.62
C LEU A 8 -22.85 21.88 -19.39
N LEU A 9 -21.71 21.46 -19.96
CA LEU A 9 -21.07 20.19 -19.65
C LEU A 9 -20.47 20.30 -18.23
N PHE A 10 -21.13 19.67 -17.26
CA PHE A 10 -20.55 19.40 -15.95
C PHE A 10 -19.62 18.19 -16.08
N SER A 11 -18.32 18.42 -16.17
CA SER A 11 -17.33 17.37 -15.98
C SER A 11 -17.30 17.00 -14.49
N PRO A 12 -17.45 15.72 -14.12
CA PRO A 12 -17.27 15.34 -12.72
C PRO A 12 -15.81 15.53 -12.33
N LEU A 13 -15.56 16.45 -11.39
CA LEU A 13 -14.29 16.51 -10.67
C LEU A 13 -14.28 15.34 -9.69
N PHE A 14 -13.50 14.30 -9.99
CA PHE A 14 -13.19 13.26 -9.02
C PHE A 14 -12.20 13.84 -8.00
N ILE A 15 -12.72 14.28 -6.86
CA ILE A 15 -11.90 14.59 -5.70
C ILE A 15 -11.60 13.24 -5.04
N PHE A 16 -10.42 12.69 -5.27
CA PHE A 16 -9.94 11.58 -4.44
C PHE A 16 -9.59 12.15 -3.06
N SER A 17 -10.36 11.74 -2.06
CA SER A 17 -9.97 11.92 -0.66
C SER A 17 -8.73 11.08 -0.40
N GLN A 18 -7.92 11.48 0.59
CA GLN A 18 -6.98 10.51 1.19
C GLN A 18 -7.78 9.28 1.61
N GLU A 19 -7.22 8.10 1.38
CA GLU A 19 -7.87 6.84 1.71
C GLU A 19 -6.87 5.91 2.39
N THR A 20 -7.27 5.32 3.51
CA THR A 20 -6.52 4.27 4.18
C THR A 20 -7.39 3.04 4.18
N LEU A 21 -6.97 2.01 3.45
CA LEU A 21 -7.72 0.79 3.23
C LEU A 21 -7.03 -0.41 3.87
N TYR A 22 -7.86 -1.30 4.41
CA TYR A 22 -7.44 -2.58 4.97
C TYR A 22 -7.82 -3.64 3.97
N GLU A 23 -6.82 -4.28 3.40
CA GLU A 23 -6.98 -5.17 2.26
C GLU A 23 -6.34 -6.52 2.54
N THR A 24 -6.74 -7.50 1.74
CA THR A 24 -6.18 -8.84 1.80
C THR A 24 -5.91 -9.37 0.40
N LEU A 25 -4.87 -10.18 0.26
CA LEU A 25 -4.64 -10.96 -0.97
C LEU A 25 -4.28 -12.40 -0.63
N ASP A 26 -4.44 -13.31 -1.59
CA ASP A 26 -3.93 -14.67 -1.48
C ASP A 26 -2.47 -14.73 -1.97
N HIS A 27 -1.59 -15.33 -1.18
CA HIS A 27 -0.23 -15.66 -1.59
C HIS A 27 0.13 -17.02 -1.01
N ASP A 28 0.47 -17.97 -1.90
CA ASP A 28 0.76 -19.36 -1.54
C ASP A 28 -0.32 -20.05 -0.70
N GLY A 29 -1.60 -19.73 -0.97
CA GLY A 29 -2.74 -20.28 -0.25
C GLY A 29 -2.92 -19.71 1.16
N LEU A 30 -2.21 -18.62 1.49
CA LEU A 30 -2.40 -17.84 2.71
C LEU A 30 -3.11 -16.53 2.38
N THR A 31 -4.14 -16.20 3.14
CA THR A 31 -4.68 -14.84 3.18
C THR A 31 -3.69 -13.93 3.90
N ARG A 32 -3.12 -12.98 3.16
CA ARG A 32 -2.16 -11.99 3.66
C ARG A 32 -2.83 -10.64 3.78
N GLU A 33 -2.66 -10.00 4.93
CA GLU A 33 -3.26 -8.70 5.24
C GLU A 33 -2.25 -7.56 5.01
N TYR A 34 -2.74 -6.42 4.55
CA TYR A 34 -1.96 -5.19 4.47
C TYR A 34 -2.86 -3.97 4.62
N VAL A 35 -2.27 -2.87 5.05
CA VAL A 35 -2.93 -1.56 5.01
C VAL A 35 -2.27 -0.72 3.92
N ILE A 36 -3.05 -0.09 3.06
CA ILE A 36 -2.56 0.82 2.03
C ILE A 36 -3.10 2.22 2.30
N HIS A 37 -2.23 3.22 2.18
CA HIS A 37 -2.59 4.62 2.28
C HIS A 37 -2.31 5.33 0.96
N ILE A 38 -3.37 5.89 0.38
CA ILE A 38 -3.36 6.66 -0.86
C ILE A 38 -3.38 8.15 -0.50
N PRO A 39 -2.35 8.92 -0.91
CA PRO A 39 -2.29 10.34 -0.59
C PRO A 39 -3.35 11.12 -1.37
N PRO A 40 -3.83 12.26 -0.86
CA PRO A 40 -4.84 13.09 -1.54
C PRO A 40 -4.34 13.69 -2.87
N GLY A 41 -3.02 13.71 -3.08
CA GLY A 41 -2.39 14.15 -4.33
C GLY A 41 -2.30 13.07 -5.41
N TYR A 42 -2.74 11.84 -5.14
CA TYR A 42 -2.68 10.74 -6.10
C TYR A 42 -3.59 11.01 -7.31
N ASN A 43 -3.05 10.79 -8.50
CA ASN A 43 -3.75 10.85 -9.77
C ASN A 43 -3.28 9.70 -10.65
N ALA A 44 -4.22 8.90 -11.16
CA ALA A 44 -3.93 7.74 -12.02
C ALA A 44 -3.16 8.09 -13.31
N ASP A 45 -3.24 9.33 -13.80
CA ASP A 45 -2.49 9.80 -14.98
C ASP A 45 -1.01 10.06 -14.68
N THR A 46 -0.59 10.13 -13.41
CA THR A 46 0.78 10.45 -13.00
C THR A 46 1.34 9.36 -12.08
N PRO A 47 2.26 8.51 -12.57
CA PRO A 47 2.85 7.46 -11.75
C PRO A 47 3.53 7.99 -10.48
N VAL A 48 3.17 7.46 -9.33
CA VAL A 48 3.73 7.82 -8.01
C VAL A 48 4.67 6.74 -7.47
N PRO A 49 5.58 7.06 -6.54
CA PRO A 49 6.39 6.05 -5.85
C PRO A 49 5.54 5.13 -4.97
N LEU A 50 6.08 3.94 -4.72
CA LEU A 50 5.56 2.98 -3.75
C LEU A 50 6.57 2.80 -2.62
N MET A 51 6.11 2.88 -1.37
CA MET A 51 6.91 2.63 -0.17
C MET A 51 6.28 1.51 0.67
N PHE A 52 7.06 0.50 1.01
CA PHE A 52 6.69 -0.48 2.03
C PHE A 52 7.26 -0.09 3.40
N SER A 53 6.39 -0.02 4.41
CA SER A 53 6.80 0.14 5.81
C SER A 53 6.55 -1.17 6.56
N LEU A 54 7.62 -1.93 6.78
CA LEU A 54 7.61 -3.26 7.38
C LEU A 54 7.72 -3.15 8.89
N HIS A 55 6.85 -3.83 9.63
CA HIS A 55 6.88 -3.79 11.10
C HIS A 55 8.00 -4.67 11.67
N GLY A 56 8.50 -4.32 12.85
CA GLY A 56 9.45 -5.16 13.58
C GLY A 56 8.80 -6.45 14.11
N TYR A 57 9.62 -7.39 14.55
CA TYR A 57 9.17 -8.62 15.23
C TYR A 57 8.21 -8.27 16.39
N THR A 58 7.14 -9.06 16.58
CA THR A 58 6.04 -8.86 17.55
C THR A 58 5.08 -7.68 17.31
N SER A 59 5.35 -6.83 16.31
CA SER A 59 4.47 -5.71 15.95
C SER A 59 3.48 -6.10 14.84
N ASN A 60 2.71 -5.17 14.29
CA ASN A 60 1.78 -5.41 13.20
C ASN A 60 1.64 -4.17 12.30
N ASN A 61 0.90 -4.31 11.21
CA ASN A 61 0.55 -3.25 10.27
C ASN A 61 -0.10 -2.03 10.97
N ASP A 62 -1.04 -2.23 11.89
CA ASP A 62 -1.74 -1.14 12.60
C ASP A 62 -0.78 -0.29 13.44
N PHE A 63 0.03 -0.94 14.27
CA PHE A 63 1.01 -0.24 15.09
C PHE A 63 2.01 0.49 14.20
N ASN A 64 2.53 -0.16 13.16
CA ASN A 64 3.47 0.46 12.22
C ASN A 64 2.87 1.71 11.56
N LEU A 65 1.64 1.62 11.07
CA LEU A 65 0.90 2.75 10.53
C LEU A 65 0.81 3.90 11.54
N LEU A 66 0.52 3.59 12.80
CA LEU A 66 0.32 4.60 13.85
C LEU A 66 1.61 5.32 14.26
N TYR A 67 2.74 4.61 14.41
CA TYR A 67 3.95 5.20 15.00
C TYR A 67 4.96 5.73 13.98
N THR A 68 4.91 5.32 12.70
CA THR A 68 5.93 5.72 11.72
C THR A 68 5.72 7.12 11.15
N GLY A 69 4.47 7.62 11.14
CA GLY A 69 4.13 8.93 10.57
C GLY A 69 4.21 8.99 9.04
N PHE A 70 4.34 7.85 8.36
CA PHE A 70 4.49 7.82 6.90
C PHE A 70 3.27 8.34 6.14
N ASN A 71 2.05 8.25 6.68
CA ASN A 71 0.87 8.82 6.04
C ASN A 71 1.02 10.33 5.77
N SER A 72 1.42 11.11 6.78
CA SER A 72 1.62 12.56 6.60
C SER A 72 2.75 12.91 5.63
N ILE A 73 3.77 12.04 5.55
CA ILE A 73 4.88 12.21 4.61
C ILE A 73 4.42 11.85 3.19
N ALA A 74 3.65 10.77 3.03
CA ALA A 74 2.99 10.35 1.79
C ALA A 74 2.07 11.45 1.25
N ASP A 75 1.26 12.05 2.11
CA ASP A 75 0.37 13.16 1.75
C ASP A 75 1.12 14.36 1.17
N THR A 76 2.31 14.65 1.70
CA THR A 76 3.11 15.82 1.30
C THR A 76 4.01 15.55 0.10
N ALA A 77 4.62 14.37 0.04
CA ALA A 77 5.59 13.99 -0.99
C ALA A 77 4.98 13.19 -2.16
N ASN A 78 3.67 12.90 -2.08
CA ASN A 78 2.87 12.21 -3.08
C ASN A 78 3.41 10.82 -3.47
N PHE A 79 3.41 9.90 -2.51
CA PHE A 79 3.66 8.48 -2.75
C PHE A 79 2.63 7.61 -2.04
N ILE A 80 2.39 6.40 -2.54
CA ILE A 80 1.55 5.42 -1.87
C ILE A 80 2.42 4.65 -0.86
N VAL A 81 1.91 4.47 0.37
CA VAL A 81 2.57 3.65 1.40
C VAL A 81 1.73 2.43 1.73
N VAL A 82 2.40 1.29 1.82
CA VAL A 82 1.80 0.00 2.19
C VAL A 82 2.46 -0.47 3.48
N TYR A 83 1.62 -0.98 4.40
CA TYR A 83 1.99 -1.58 5.68
C TYR A 83 1.54 -3.05 5.68
N PRO A 84 2.38 -3.97 5.17
CA PRO A 84 2.05 -5.39 5.14
C PRO A 84 2.12 -6.02 6.54
N LEU A 85 1.28 -7.03 6.79
CA LEU A 85 1.33 -7.84 8.00
C LEU A 85 2.18 -9.11 7.77
N GLY A 86 3.20 -9.29 8.60
CA GLY A 86 3.95 -10.52 8.71
C GLY A 86 3.10 -11.65 9.28
N THR A 87 3.35 -12.88 8.85
CA THR A 87 2.66 -14.06 9.40
C THR A 87 3.12 -14.35 10.83
N THR A 88 2.53 -15.34 11.50
CA THR A 88 2.94 -15.73 12.86
C THR A 88 3.89 -16.91 12.85
N TYR A 89 5.03 -16.80 13.55
CA TYR A 89 5.98 -17.87 13.82
C TYR A 89 6.47 -17.78 15.27
N LEU A 90 6.56 -18.91 15.95
CA LEU A 90 6.90 -18.98 17.39
C LEU A 90 6.00 -18.10 18.28
N GLY A 91 4.74 -17.91 17.88
CA GLY A 91 3.74 -17.15 18.63
C GLY A 91 3.82 -15.63 18.48
N ALA A 92 4.64 -15.12 17.55
CA ALA A 92 4.72 -13.70 17.23
C ALA A 92 4.67 -13.46 15.73
N THR A 93 4.15 -12.31 15.33
CA THR A 93 4.25 -11.80 13.97
C THR A 93 5.72 -11.57 13.61
N HIS A 94 6.12 -12.01 12.42
CA HIS A 94 7.51 -12.01 11.99
C HIS A 94 7.65 -11.86 10.47
N TRP A 95 8.89 -11.60 10.07
CA TRP A 95 9.38 -11.74 8.70
C TRP A 95 10.39 -12.88 8.66
N ASN A 96 10.40 -13.67 7.60
CA ASN A 96 11.40 -14.69 7.36
C ASN A 96 12.74 -14.06 6.92
N VAL A 97 13.51 -13.59 7.90
CA VAL A 97 14.80 -12.91 7.70
C VAL A 97 16.00 -13.84 7.91
N GLY A 98 15.76 -15.16 7.96
CA GLY A 98 16.75 -16.12 8.42
C GLY A 98 17.03 -15.96 9.93
N GLY A 99 18.26 -16.24 10.37
CA GLY A 99 18.65 -16.14 11.78
C GLY A 99 17.73 -16.94 12.70
N PHE A 100 17.12 -16.28 13.70
CA PHE A 100 16.18 -16.93 14.63
C PHE A 100 14.84 -17.32 13.97
N THR A 101 14.53 -16.80 12.78
CA THR A 101 13.34 -17.15 11.99
C THR A 101 13.61 -18.16 10.88
N ALA A 102 14.84 -18.69 10.75
CA ALA A 102 15.25 -19.55 9.63
C ALA A 102 14.45 -20.86 9.48
N GLY A 103 13.71 -21.28 10.51
CA GLY A 103 12.78 -22.42 10.43
C GLY A 103 11.36 -22.07 9.97
N SER A 104 11.10 -20.80 9.65
CA SER A 104 9.82 -20.37 9.08
C SER A 104 9.76 -20.80 7.60
N PRO A 105 8.66 -21.44 7.15
CA PRO A 105 8.48 -21.84 5.76
C PRO A 105 7.94 -20.71 4.86
N ILE A 106 7.76 -19.51 5.41
CA ILE A 106 7.01 -18.43 4.76
C ILE A 106 7.89 -17.71 3.75
N ASP A 107 7.39 -17.55 2.52
CA ASP A 107 8.00 -16.71 1.51
C ASP A 107 7.51 -15.26 1.65
N ASP A 108 8.23 -14.46 2.43
CA ASP A 108 7.91 -13.05 2.57
C ASP A 108 8.42 -12.20 1.40
N VAL A 109 9.45 -12.65 0.67
CA VAL A 109 9.93 -11.93 -0.51
C VAL A 109 8.90 -12.06 -1.64
N GLY A 110 8.45 -13.27 -1.93
CA GLY A 110 7.40 -13.53 -2.91
C GLY A 110 6.09 -12.81 -2.56
N PHE A 111 5.76 -12.69 -1.28
CA PHE A 111 4.60 -11.91 -0.84
C PHE A 111 4.75 -10.42 -1.16
N LEU A 112 5.92 -9.82 -0.88
CA LEU A 112 6.17 -8.42 -1.20
C LEU A 112 6.19 -8.18 -2.72
N GLU A 113 6.71 -9.12 -3.50
CA GLU A 113 6.61 -9.10 -4.98
C GLU A 113 5.15 -9.14 -5.45
N THR A 114 4.33 -10.01 -4.86
CA THR A 114 2.89 -10.10 -5.15
C THR A 114 2.17 -8.80 -4.80
N LEU A 115 2.55 -8.15 -3.69
CA LEU A 115 2.01 -6.84 -3.33
C LEU A 115 2.40 -5.73 -4.30
N ILE A 116 3.62 -5.74 -4.82
CA ILE A 116 4.04 -4.79 -5.86
C ILE A 116 3.14 -4.92 -7.08
N ASP A 117 2.89 -6.16 -7.53
CA ASP A 117 2.02 -6.43 -8.68
C ASP A 117 0.56 -6.03 -8.41
N GLU A 118 0.00 -6.41 -7.25
CA GLU A 118 -1.36 -6.08 -6.85
C GLU A 118 -1.56 -4.55 -6.82
N VAL A 119 -0.65 -3.82 -6.17
CA VAL A 119 -0.73 -2.35 -6.05
C VAL A 119 -0.52 -1.70 -7.42
N SER A 120 0.41 -2.19 -8.24
CA SER A 120 0.65 -1.65 -9.58
C SER A 120 -0.48 -1.93 -10.57
N SER A 121 -1.29 -2.96 -10.33
CA SER A 121 -2.47 -3.26 -11.13
C SER A 121 -3.65 -2.31 -10.82
N ASN A 122 -3.73 -1.84 -9.58
CA ASN A 122 -4.81 -0.99 -9.08
C ASN A 122 -4.45 0.51 -9.10
N TYR A 123 -3.16 0.84 -9.06
CA TYR A 123 -2.66 2.21 -8.96
C TYR A 123 -1.53 2.49 -9.96
N SER A 124 -1.42 3.73 -10.41
CA SER A 124 -0.36 4.22 -11.28
C SER A 124 0.93 4.36 -10.48
N ILE A 125 1.74 3.31 -10.47
CA ILE A 125 3.03 3.24 -9.76
C ILE A 125 4.20 3.43 -10.74
N ASN A 126 5.21 4.17 -10.32
CA ASN A 126 6.48 4.23 -11.03
C ASN A 126 7.36 3.02 -10.64
N PRO A 127 7.62 2.07 -11.56
CA PRO A 127 8.35 0.85 -11.25
C PRO A 127 9.83 1.10 -10.89
N ASP A 128 10.40 2.23 -11.31
CA ASP A 128 11.77 2.61 -10.95
C ASP A 128 11.86 3.26 -9.54
N ARG A 129 10.73 3.39 -8.84
CA ARG A 129 10.60 4.07 -7.55
C ARG A 129 9.79 3.26 -6.54
N VAL A 130 10.20 2.00 -6.35
CA VAL A 130 9.69 1.11 -5.30
C VAL A 130 10.73 1.02 -4.18
N TYR A 131 10.32 1.31 -2.95
CA TYR A 131 11.19 1.38 -1.78
C TYR A 131 10.63 0.56 -0.62
N SER A 132 11.50 0.21 0.33
CA SER A 132 11.10 -0.45 1.58
C SER A 132 11.91 0.07 2.76
N THR A 133 11.32 0.06 3.95
CA THR A 133 11.95 0.37 5.23
C THR A 133 11.29 -0.44 6.34
N GLY A 134 11.97 -0.60 7.49
CA GLY A 134 11.46 -1.34 8.65
C GLY A 134 12.54 -1.70 9.64
#